data_AF-A0A356N911-F1
#
_entry.id   AF-A0A356N911-F1
#
_cell.length_a   1.000
_cell.length_b   1.000
_cell.length_c   1.000
_cell.angle_alpha   90.00
_cell.angle_beta   90.00
_cell.angle_gamma   90.00
#
_symmetry.space_group_name_H-M   'P 1'
#
loop_
_entity.id
_entity.type
_entity.pdbx_description
1 polymer ?
#
loop_
_entity_poly.entity_id
_entity_poly.type
_entity_poly.pdbx_seq_one_letter_code
_entity_poly.pdbx_strand_id
1 'polypeptide(L)'
;MDGTTALKFARSRHSLTDGGDFNRTARQKLIIDAVRQKVININFIPKIIPLIQTLSNHLQTDIEIVKMEQFITEFPKLSQYQISSLALTDQNVLENGISSNGQYVLLPKVGENNWTQIHQFILDPNLLTPTALP
;
A
#
# COMPACT_ATOMS: atom_id res chain seq x y z
N MET A 1 -18.09 6.37 3.24
CA MET A 1 -17.70 5.45 4.33
C MET A 1 -17.13 6.28 5.47
N ASP A 2 -17.52 6.01 6.71
CA ASP A 2 -16.93 6.63 7.90
C ASP A 2 -15.73 5.81 8.42
N GLY A 3 -15.02 6.32 9.42
CA GLY A 3 -13.83 5.65 9.98
C GLY A 3 -14.11 4.25 10.53
N THR A 4 -15.24 4.08 11.22
CA THR A 4 -15.67 2.79 11.78
C THR A 4 -15.90 1.75 10.68
N THR A 5 -16.57 2.14 9.60
CA THR A 5 -16.84 1.24 8.48
C THR A 5 -15.57 0.93 7.68
N ALA A 6 -14.69 1.93 7.49
CA ALA A 6 -13.39 1.74 6.84
C ALA A 6 -12.50 0.77 7.60
N LEU A 7 -12.48 0.89 8.93
CA LEU A 7 -11.74 -0.03 9.79
C LEU A 7 -12.28 -1.46 9.69
N LYS A 8 -13.60 -1.64 9.70
CA LYS A 8 -14.23 -2.96 9.51
C LYS A 8 -13.87 -3.56 8.14
N PHE A 9 -13.96 -2.76 7.08
CA PHE A 9 -13.62 -3.18 5.71
C PHE A 9 -12.15 -3.62 5.60
N ALA A 10 -11.21 -2.84 6.17
CA ALA A 10 -9.77 -3.12 6.18
C ALA A 10 -9.38 -4.38 6.99
N ARG A 11 -10.20 -4.77 7.98
CA ARG A 11 -9.91 -5.87 8.91
C ARG A 11 -10.58 -7.19 8.55
N SER A 12 -11.53 -7.19 7.62
CA SER A 12 -12.26 -8.40 7.25
C SER A 12 -11.31 -9.49 6.69
N ARG A 13 -11.47 -10.73 7.18
CA ARG A 13 -10.66 -11.91 6.81
C ARG A 13 -11.45 -13.22 6.70
N HIS A 14 -12.66 -13.30 7.27
CA HIS A 14 -13.36 -14.57 7.51
C HIS A 14 -14.56 -14.81 6.59
N SER A 15 -14.72 -13.99 5.55
CA SER A 15 -15.76 -14.24 4.55
C SER A 15 -15.49 -15.56 3.82
N LEU A 16 -16.56 -16.31 3.52
CA LEU A 16 -16.44 -17.55 2.73
C LEU A 16 -16.08 -17.27 1.26
N THR A 17 -16.48 -16.11 0.73
CA THR A 17 -16.29 -15.75 -0.68
C THR A 17 -15.18 -14.72 -0.91
N ASP A 18 -14.81 -13.95 0.12
CA ASP A 18 -13.87 -12.83 0.03
C ASP A 18 -12.96 -12.75 1.28
N GLY A 19 -12.73 -13.91 1.90
CA GLY A 19 -11.86 -14.07 3.07
C GLY A 19 -10.37 -14.14 2.71
N GLY A 20 -9.54 -14.36 3.72
CA GLY A 20 -8.10 -14.49 3.58
C GLY A 20 -7.34 -13.17 3.55
N ASP A 21 -6.02 -13.29 3.65
CA ASP A 21 -5.12 -12.16 3.83
C ASP A 21 -4.84 -11.41 2.54
N PHE A 22 -4.81 -12.10 1.39
CA PHE A 22 -4.66 -11.46 0.08
C PHE A 22 -5.84 -10.54 -0.24
N ASN A 23 -7.07 -10.99 0.01
CA ASN A 23 -8.27 -10.16 -0.17
C ASN A 23 -8.33 -9.01 0.85
N ARG A 24 -7.87 -9.24 2.09
CA ARG A 24 -7.71 -8.15 3.06
C ARG A 24 -6.75 -7.09 2.54
N THR A 25 -5.59 -7.48 2.02
CA THR A 25 -4.61 -6.56 1.44
C THR A 25 -5.19 -5.80 0.24
N ALA A 26 -5.97 -6.47 -0.62
CA ALA A 26 -6.67 -5.81 -1.73
C ALA A 26 -7.64 -4.71 -1.23
N ARG A 27 -8.40 -4.98 -0.17
CA ARG A 27 -9.28 -3.98 0.48
C ARG A 27 -8.51 -2.82 1.11
N GLN A 28 -7.39 -3.10 1.77
CA GLN A 28 -6.52 -2.07 2.34
C GLN A 28 -5.96 -1.15 1.25
N LYS A 29 -5.56 -1.71 0.10
CA LYS A 29 -5.16 -0.94 -1.08
C LYS A 29 -6.28 -0.03 -1.57
N LEU A 30 -7.52 -0.50 -1.65
CA LEU A 30 -8.66 0.34 -2.04
C LEU A 30 -8.86 1.53 -1.08
N ILE A 31 -8.65 1.32 0.22
CA ILE A 31 -8.72 2.42 1.21
C ILE A 31 -7.57 3.41 0.97
N ILE A 32 -6.34 2.94 0.79
CA ILE A 32 -5.17 3.81 0.52
C ILE A 32 -5.40 4.63 -0.75
N ASP A 33 -5.91 4.00 -1.81
CA ASP A 33 -6.24 4.66 -3.07
C ASP A 33 -7.32 5.74 -2.89
N ALA A 34 -8.39 5.44 -2.16
CA ALA A 34 -9.44 6.40 -1.86
C ALA A 34 -8.97 7.58 -0.99
N VAL A 35 -8.12 7.31 0.01
CA VAL A 35 -7.49 8.36 0.84
C VAL A 35 -6.59 9.22 -0.03
N ARG A 36 -5.76 8.62 -0.88
CA ARG A 36 -4.92 9.34 -1.85
C ARG A 36 -5.80 10.26 -2.69
N GLN A 37 -6.80 9.75 -3.40
CA GLN A 37 -7.71 10.52 -4.24
C GLN A 37 -8.33 11.73 -3.51
N LYS A 38 -8.65 11.59 -2.22
CA LYS A 38 -9.20 12.66 -1.41
C LYS A 38 -8.15 13.72 -1.03
N VAL A 39 -6.96 13.28 -0.61
CA VAL A 39 -5.86 14.15 -0.17
C VAL A 39 -5.28 14.94 -1.35
N ILE A 40 -5.21 14.31 -2.51
CA ILE A 40 -4.60 14.91 -3.71
C ILE A 40 -5.53 15.81 -4.51
N ASN A 41 -6.80 15.89 -4.13
CA ASN A 41 -7.73 16.80 -4.79
C ASN A 41 -7.24 18.24 -4.62
N ILE A 42 -7.26 19.04 -5.69
CA ILE A 42 -6.76 20.43 -5.69
C ILE A 42 -7.32 21.27 -4.53
N ASN A 43 -8.58 21.03 -4.15
CA ASN A 43 -9.27 21.73 -3.07
C ASN A 43 -8.83 21.28 -1.66
N PHE A 44 -8.13 20.15 -1.58
CA PHE A 44 -7.63 19.57 -0.33
C PHE A 44 -6.15 19.87 -0.09
N ILE A 45 -5.37 20.23 -1.12
CA ILE A 45 -3.94 20.56 -1.02
C ILE A 45 -3.64 21.54 0.13
N PRO A 46 -4.36 22.68 0.31
CA PRO A 46 -4.10 23.60 1.41
C PRO A 46 -4.40 23.02 2.81
N LYS A 47 -5.16 21.92 2.88
CA LYS A 47 -5.58 21.26 4.13
C LYS A 47 -4.67 20.11 4.52
N ILE A 48 -3.70 19.73 3.69
CA ILE A 48 -2.82 18.58 3.94
C ILE A 48 -1.96 18.81 5.19
N ILE A 49 -1.27 19.96 5.29
CA ILE A 49 -0.42 20.27 6.44
C ILE A 49 -1.23 20.35 7.75
N PRO A 50 -2.36 21.09 7.83
CA PRO A 50 -3.22 21.07 9.01
C PRO A 50 -3.75 19.67 9.38
N LEU A 51 -4.08 18.85 8.38
CA LEU A 51 -4.50 17.47 8.60
C LEU A 51 -3.37 16.65 9.24
N ILE A 52 -2.16 16.71 8.69
CA ILE A 52 -1.00 15.96 9.20
C ILE A 52 -0.68 16.40 10.63
N GLN A 53 -0.72 17.70 10.92
CA GLN A 53 -0.54 18.22 12.28
C GLN A 53 -1.60 17.66 13.24
N THR A 54 -2.86 17.59 12.81
CA THR A 54 -3.96 16.97 13.60
C THR A 54 -3.72 15.48 13.82
N LEU A 55 -3.20 14.77 12.81
CA LEU A 55 -2.93 13.34 12.87
C LEU A 55 -1.61 12.98 13.55
N SER A 56 -0.72 13.94 13.83
CA SER A 56 0.63 13.69 14.36
C SER A 56 0.63 12.94 15.70
N ASN A 57 -0.41 13.13 16.53
CA ASN A 57 -0.59 12.40 17.79
C ASN A 57 -1.14 10.97 17.59
N HIS A 58 -1.55 10.62 16.38
CA HIS A 58 -2.18 9.35 16.01
C HIS A 58 -1.40 8.56 14.96
N LEU A 59 -0.40 9.18 14.32
CA LEU A 59 0.45 8.58 13.29
C LEU A 59 1.90 8.81 13.64
N GLN A 60 2.70 7.74 13.59
CA GLN A 60 4.16 7.82 13.71
C GLN A 60 4.78 7.82 12.32
N THR A 61 5.64 8.79 12.05
CA THR A 61 6.39 8.90 10.80
C THR A 61 7.71 9.64 11.05
N ASP A 62 8.74 9.26 10.31
CA ASP A 62 10.05 9.92 10.24
C ASP A 62 10.14 10.92 9.08
N ILE A 63 9.07 11.08 8.30
CA ILE A 63 9.00 12.08 7.24
C ILE A 63 8.88 13.45 7.90
N GLU A 64 9.85 14.32 7.64
CA GLU A 64 9.83 15.69 8.14
C GLU A 64 8.74 16.53 7.45
N ILE A 65 8.16 17.50 8.15
CA ILE A 65 7.12 18.40 7.59
C ILE A 65 7.61 19.09 6.32
N VAL A 66 8.86 19.57 6.30
CA VAL A 66 9.46 20.22 5.11
C VAL A 66 9.50 19.26 3.92
N LYS A 67 9.73 17.97 4.16
CA LYS A 67 9.72 16.95 3.10
C LYS A 67 8.30 16.70 2.57
N MET A 68 7.30 16.73 3.45
CA MET A 68 5.89 16.63 3.06
C MET A 68 5.46 17.83 2.21
N GLU A 69 5.88 19.04 2.56
CA GLU A 69 5.64 20.25 1.75
C GLU A 69 6.24 20.11 0.35
N GLN A 70 7.47 19.61 0.24
CA GLN A 70 8.09 19.30 -1.06
C GLN A 70 7.23 18.32 -1.88
N PHE A 71 6.77 17.23 -1.28
CA PHE A 71 5.91 16.26 -1.98
C PHE A 71 4.59 16.88 -2.46
N ILE A 72 4.00 17.79 -1.68
CA ILE A 72 2.79 18.52 -2.08
C ILE A 72 3.07 19.42 -3.29
N THR A 73 4.22 20.11 -3.32
CA THR A 73 4.58 20.98 -4.46
C THR A 73 4.89 20.20 -5.75
N GLU A 74 5.45 19.00 -5.62
CA GLU A 74 5.74 18.10 -6.75
C GLU A 74 4.51 17.29 -7.19
N PHE A 75 3.44 17.29 -6.38
CA PHE A 75 2.24 16.50 -6.61
C PHE A 75 1.63 16.68 -8.01
N PRO A 76 1.49 17.91 -8.57
CA PRO A 76 0.95 18.08 -9.92
C PRO A 76 1.74 17.29 -10.98
N LYS A 77 3.07 17.21 -10.86
CA LYS A 77 3.90 16.41 -11.76
C LYS A 77 3.68 14.92 -11.52
N LEU A 78 3.61 14.48 -10.26
CA LEU A 78 3.38 13.08 -9.91
C LEU A 78 2.00 12.58 -10.36
N SER A 79 1.00 13.45 -10.37
CA SER A 79 -0.36 13.13 -10.83
C SER A 79 -0.44 12.76 -12.31
N GLN A 80 0.59 13.07 -13.09
CA GLN A 80 0.70 12.72 -14.50
C GLN A 80 1.17 11.28 -14.72
N TYR A 81 1.56 10.55 -13.67
CA TYR A 81 2.04 9.19 -13.76
C TYR A 81 0.98 8.18 -13.31
N GLN A 82 0.96 7.03 -13.98
CA GLN A 82 0.19 5.88 -13.56
C GLN A 82 0.78 5.28 -12.29
N ILE A 83 -0.09 5.02 -11.32
CA ILE A 83 0.29 4.30 -10.11
C ILE A 83 0.16 2.81 -10.39
N SER A 84 1.31 2.15 -10.56
CA SER A 84 1.40 0.70 -10.56
C SER A 84 1.30 0.18 -9.13
N SER A 85 0.64 -0.96 -8.96
CA SER A 85 0.57 -1.60 -7.66
C SER A 85 0.83 -3.08 -7.80
N LEU A 86 1.75 -3.53 -6.96
CA LEU A 86 2.30 -4.87 -6.96
C LEU A 86 1.91 -5.56 -5.66
N ALA A 87 1.37 -6.77 -5.76
CA ALA A 87 1.09 -7.62 -4.60
C ALA A 87 2.07 -8.78 -4.60
N LEU A 88 2.64 -9.11 -3.44
CA LEU A 88 3.40 -10.35 -3.24
C LEU A 88 2.41 -11.43 -2.80
N THR A 89 2.31 -12.51 -3.55
CA THR A 89 1.31 -13.57 -3.37
C THR A 89 1.89 -14.96 -3.60
N ASP A 90 1.13 -15.98 -3.20
CA ASP A 90 1.47 -17.38 -3.47
C ASP A 90 1.42 -17.75 -4.97
N GLN A 91 0.79 -16.90 -5.79
CA GLN A 91 0.74 -17.04 -7.24
C GLN A 91 1.99 -16.49 -7.94
N ASN A 92 2.84 -15.70 -7.28
CA ASN A 92 4.06 -15.13 -7.88
C ASN A 92 5.36 -15.62 -7.24
N VAL A 93 5.88 -14.92 -6.24
CA VAL A 93 7.21 -15.08 -5.65
C VAL A 93 7.18 -15.67 -4.24
N LEU A 94 5.98 -15.88 -3.68
CA LEU A 94 5.79 -16.54 -2.39
C LEU A 94 5.17 -17.93 -2.55
N GLU A 95 5.30 -18.74 -1.52
CA GLU A 95 4.61 -20.02 -1.39
C GLU A 95 4.09 -20.23 0.04
N ASN A 96 3.12 -21.12 0.16
CA ASN A 96 2.49 -21.46 1.42
C ASN A 96 3.40 -22.40 2.23
N GLY A 97 3.66 -22.06 3.49
CA GLY A 97 4.47 -22.85 4.40
C GLY A 97 3.86 -22.96 5.80
N ILE A 98 4.48 -23.78 6.63
CA ILE A 98 4.15 -23.92 8.05
C ILE A 98 5.43 -23.69 8.85
N SER A 99 5.40 -22.74 9.77
CA SER A 99 6.53 -22.46 10.66
C SER A 99 6.75 -23.60 11.67
N SER A 100 7.90 -23.59 12.34
CA SER A 100 8.25 -24.55 13.40
C SER A 100 7.24 -24.62 14.56
N ASN A 101 6.44 -23.58 14.77
CA ASN A 101 5.37 -23.54 15.77
C ASN A 101 3.96 -23.74 15.18
N GLY A 102 3.85 -24.27 13.95
CA GLY A 102 2.59 -24.69 13.35
C GLY A 102 1.74 -23.58 12.75
N GLN A 103 2.29 -22.37 12.57
CA GLN A 103 1.56 -21.25 11.98
C GLN A 103 1.69 -21.28 10.45
N TYR A 104 0.61 -20.95 9.77
CA TYR A 104 0.65 -20.69 8.34
C TYR A 104 1.49 -19.44 8.04
N VAL A 105 2.45 -19.58 7.14
CA VAL A 105 3.38 -18.52 6.73
C VAL A 105 3.48 -18.47 5.20
N LEU A 106 3.94 -17.33 4.69
CA LEU A 106 4.34 -17.17 3.31
C LEU A 106 5.87 -17.13 3.26
N LEU A 107 6.47 -18.00 2.46
CA LEU A 107 7.91 -18.13 2.29
C LEU A 107 8.31 -17.74 0.87
N PRO A 108 9.53 -17.23 0.63
CA PRO A 108 10.03 -17.06 -0.74
C PRO A 108 10.13 -18.42 -1.46
N LYS A 109 9.68 -18.49 -2.71
CA LYS A 109 9.74 -19.73 -3.52
C LYS A 109 11.14 -20.29 -3.73
N VAL A 110 12.16 -19.43 -3.62
CA VAL A 110 13.57 -19.82 -3.83
C VAL A 110 14.28 -20.18 -2.52
N GLY A 111 13.52 -20.39 -1.44
CA GLY A 111 14.00 -20.85 -0.15
C GLY A 111 13.75 -19.85 0.99
N GLU A 112 13.60 -20.37 2.20
CA GLU A 112 13.47 -19.56 3.41
C GLU A 112 14.70 -18.62 3.55
N ASN A 113 14.43 -17.33 3.80
CA ASN A 113 15.43 -16.24 3.83
C ASN A 113 16.13 -15.92 2.50
N ASN A 114 15.73 -16.52 1.38
CA ASN A 114 16.23 -16.14 0.06
C ASN A 114 15.26 -15.16 -0.63
N TRP A 115 15.56 -13.86 -0.53
CA TRP A 115 14.70 -12.79 -1.05
C TRP A 115 15.01 -12.39 -2.50
N THR A 116 15.93 -13.08 -3.17
CA THR A 116 16.46 -12.68 -4.49
C THR A 116 15.35 -12.53 -5.53
N GLN A 117 14.43 -13.49 -5.61
CA GLN A 117 13.34 -13.44 -6.58
C GLN A 117 12.35 -12.32 -6.27
N ILE A 118 12.12 -12.02 -4.98
CA ILE A 118 11.25 -10.91 -4.56
C ILE A 118 11.87 -9.58 -4.97
N HIS A 119 13.18 -9.39 -4.75
CA HIS A 119 13.87 -8.18 -5.21
C HIS A 119 13.80 -8.04 -6.73
N GLN A 120 14.05 -9.10 -7.49
CA GLN A 120 13.93 -9.08 -8.95
C GLN A 120 12.51 -8.72 -9.41
N PHE A 121 11.49 -9.28 -8.75
CA PHE A 121 10.10 -9.00 -9.06
C PHE A 121 9.68 -7.56 -8.75
N ILE A 122 10.13 -7.00 -7.63
CA ILE A 122 9.87 -5.61 -7.27
C ILE A 122 10.63 -4.66 -8.19
N LEU A 123 11.86 -4.98 -8.58
CA LEU A 123 12.69 -4.11 -9.42
C LEU A 123 12.48 -4.33 -10.92
N ASP A 124 11.54 -5.18 -11.34
CA ASP A 124 11.27 -5.44 -12.75
C ASP A 124 10.77 -4.15 -13.42
N PRO A 125 11.54 -3.56 -14.35
CA PRO A 125 11.14 -2.33 -15.02
C PRO A 125 9.87 -2.52 -15.84
N ASN A 126 9.56 -3.74 -16.31
CA ASN A 126 8.32 -4.00 -17.04
C ASN A 126 7.07 -3.90 -16.15
N LEU A 127 7.24 -3.99 -14.83
CA LEU A 127 6.14 -3.90 -13.85
C LEU A 127 6.04 -2.50 -13.23
N LEU A 128 7.16 -1.81 -13.02
CA LEU A 128 7.22 -0.55 -12.25
C LEU A 128 7.81 0.65 -13.01
N THR A 129 7.93 0.62 -14.33
CA THR A 129 8.30 1.85 -15.08
C THR A 129 7.20 2.91 -14.90
N PRO A 130 7.53 4.13 -14.44
CA PRO A 130 6.57 5.23 -14.37
C PRO A 130 6.08 5.56 -15.78
N THR A 131 4.83 5.19 -16.07
CA THR A 131 4.18 5.49 -17.35
C THR A 131 3.35 6.75 -17.18
N ALA A 132 3.56 7.74 -18.05
CA ALA A 132 2.68 8.91 -18.08
C ALA A 132 1.24 8.47 -18.42
N LEU A 133 0.25 9.10 -17.83
CA LEU A 133 -1.15 8.92 -18.22
C LEU A 133 -1.31 9.31 -19.71
N PRO A 134 -2.10 8.55 -20.49
CA PRO A 134 -2.31 8.83 -21.92
C PRO A 134 -3.01 10.18 -22.16
#